data_AF-W1NIK7-F1
#
_entry.id   AF-W1NIK7-F1
#
_cell.length_a   1.000
_cell.length_b   1.000
_cell.length_c   1.000
_cell.angle_alpha   90.00
_cell.angle_beta   90.00
_cell.angle_gamma   90.00
#
_symmetry.space_group_name_H-M   'P 1'
#
loop_
_entity.id
_entity.type
_entity.pdbx_description
1 polymer ?
#
loop_
_entity_poly.entity_id
_entity_poly.type
_entity_poly.pdbx_seq_one_letter_code
_entity_poly.pdbx_strand_id
1 'polypeptide(L)'
;MKFSYQPKKKVSQTNQSLEALHDKHVVALLPFIPQLIETVNAHWRARIRKAFTELFEGCKAHSVRKLVCLSAIGEMLPLIQKQDISFPDSCDLDMCEYLQMWLNALPKLLWQLGHSHPSVSKVVLHLLLRIGQCAKIDSFDALAYDKMQVGLIPFFSLCSERSKDQGKCSYGPFIRLPRDCQELAICCLYYVSSMSSLLLESLARCCLCNLLDRHLVFRIMEVVQAVYRAGHLKIENQISFLVTLIASYDVNFEARGSLSEVLKKASPEGDYNKLTSSFDTYRAITKAVISCLLEMGDPALVLNILLPLITHEMANIPPLDNMSAMLSLVVVLDCEPGKLTKEILITLQRCLPGYLINVASM
;
A
#
# COMPACT_ATOMS: atom_id res chain seq x y z
N MET A 1 -53.76 -45.40 -3.64
CA MET A 1 -52.52 -45.83 -2.97
C MET A 1 -51.34 -45.20 -3.71
N LYS A 2 -50.48 -44.49 -2.98
CA LYS A 2 -49.29 -43.77 -3.49
C LYS A 2 -48.22 -44.75 -3.99
N PHE A 3 -47.50 -44.39 -5.05
CA PHE A 3 -46.04 -44.51 -5.08
C PHE A 3 -45.44 -43.35 -5.90
N SER A 4 -44.86 -42.38 -5.21
CA SER A 4 -43.96 -41.36 -5.78
C SER A 4 -42.54 -41.84 -5.57
N TYR A 5 -41.84 -42.14 -6.65
CA TYR A 5 -40.43 -42.52 -6.65
C TYR A 5 -39.58 -41.23 -6.61
N GLN A 6 -38.82 -40.99 -5.55
CA GLN A 6 -37.80 -39.93 -5.48
C GLN A 6 -36.38 -40.54 -5.48
N PRO A 7 -35.67 -40.62 -6.63
CA PRO A 7 -34.27 -41.03 -6.64
C PRO A 7 -33.27 -39.87 -6.59
N LYS A 8 -33.70 -38.61 -6.69
CA LYS A 8 -32.77 -37.47 -6.90
C LYS A 8 -32.08 -36.90 -5.65
N LYS A 9 -32.61 -37.11 -4.44
CA LYS A 9 -32.02 -36.53 -3.20
C LYS A 9 -30.84 -37.32 -2.63
N LYS A 10 -30.78 -38.65 -2.85
CA LYS A 10 -29.70 -39.49 -2.29
C LYS A 10 -28.38 -39.31 -3.04
N VAL A 11 -28.39 -39.22 -4.36
CA VAL A 11 -27.17 -39.12 -5.19
C VAL A 11 -26.43 -37.80 -4.96
N SER A 12 -27.14 -36.68 -4.80
CA SER A 12 -26.53 -35.38 -4.52
C SER A 12 -25.88 -35.31 -3.13
N GLN A 13 -26.49 -35.94 -2.12
CA GLN A 13 -25.93 -36.00 -0.77
C GLN A 13 -24.69 -36.90 -0.68
N THR A 14 -24.67 -38.03 -1.40
CA THR A 14 -23.49 -38.91 -1.45
C THR A 14 -22.32 -38.22 -2.14
N ASN A 15 -22.54 -37.51 -3.24
CA ASN A 15 -21.49 -36.76 -3.94
C ASN A 15 -20.93 -35.61 -3.08
N GLN A 16 -21.80 -34.86 -2.38
CA GLN A 16 -21.37 -33.83 -1.42
C GLN A 16 -20.56 -34.41 -0.25
N SER A 17 -20.90 -35.62 0.21
CA SER A 17 -20.15 -36.29 1.29
C SER A 17 -18.77 -36.77 0.83
N LEU A 18 -18.64 -37.22 -0.43
CA LEU A 18 -17.38 -37.67 -1.01
C LEU A 18 -16.44 -36.49 -1.29
N GLU A 19 -16.98 -35.38 -1.82
CA GLU A 19 -16.25 -34.12 -1.98
C GLU A 19 -15.78 -33.57 -0.64
N ALA A 20 -16.62 -33.60 0.41
CA ALA A 20 -16.22 -33.16 1.75
C ALA A 20 -15.13 -34.05 2.38
N LEU A 21 -15.13 -35.36 2.11
CA LEU A 21 -14.09 -36.28 2.57
C LEU A 21 -12.77 -36.08 1.81
N HIS A 22 -12.85 -35.94 0.49
CA HIS A 22 -11.71 -35.60 -0.35
C HIS A 22 -11.07 -34.28 0.10
N ASP A 23 -11.89 -33.26 0.38
CA ASP A 23 -11.45 -31.96 0.88
C ASP A 23 -10.71 -32.07 2.22
N LYS A 24 -11.19 -32.91 3.14
CA LYS A 24 -10.51 -33.16 4.42
C LYS A 24 -9.15 -33.80 4.21
N HIS A 25 -9.04 -34.81 3.34
CA HIS A 25 -7.78 -35.48 3.07
C HIS A 25 -6.78 -34.56 2.37
N VAL A 26 -7.21 -33.77 1.39
CA VAL A 26 -6.34 -32.78 0.73
C VAL A 26 -5.82 -31.77 1.75
N VAL A 27 -6.68 -31.22 2.62
CA VAL A 27 -6.27 -30.28 3.67
C VAL A 27 -5.25 -30.92 4.63
N ALA A 28 -5.42 -32.19 4.99
CA ALA A 28 -4.48 -32.90 5.85
C ALA A 28 -3.12 -33.18 5.18
N LEU A 29 -3.07 -33.28 3.85
CA LEU A 29 -1.83 -33.53 3.10
C LEU A 29 -1.01 -32.27 2.85
N LEU A 30 -1.65 -31.10 2.74
CA LEU A 30 -0.97 -29.85 2.37
C LEU A 30 0.22 -29.46 3.27
N PRO A 31 0.18 -29.63 4.60
CA PRO A 31 1.31 -29.32 5.48
C PRO A 31 2.57 -30.16 5.19
N PHE A 32 2.43 -31.32 4.56
CA PHE A 32 3.54 -32.23 4.23
C PHE A 32 4.19 -31.92 2.88
N ILE A 33 3.57 -31.08 2.04
CA ILE A 33 4.09 -30.76 0.71
C ILE A 33 5.51 -30.17 0.73
N PRO A 34 5.89 -29.26 1.65
CA PRO A 34 7.27 -28.76 1.72
C PRO A 34 8.30 -29.89 1.90
N GLN A 35 8.03 -30.84 2.81
CA GLN A 35 8.90 -32.00 3.06
C GLN A 35 8.94 -32.96 1.87
N LEU A 36 7.79 -33.17 1.21
CA LEU A 36 7.72 -33.99 0.00
C LEU A 36 8.58 -33.41 -1.11
N ILE A 37 8.52 -32.09 -1.35
CA ILE A 37 9.32 -31.39 -2.37
C ILE A 37 10.83 -31.56 -2.12
N GLU A 38 11.27 -31.52 -0.86
CA GLU A 38 12.68 -31.70 -0.49
C GLU A 38 13.17 -33.14 -0.71
N THR A 39 12.32 -34.14 -0.49
CA THR A 39 12.72 -35.56 -0.49
C THR A 39 12.60 -36.26 -1.85
N VAL A 40 11.67 -35.83 -2.71
CA VAL A 40 11.42 -36.51 -4.00
C VAL A 40 12.41 -36.10 -5.10
N ASN A 41 12.52 -36.93 -6.13
CA ASN A 41 13.31 -36.64 -7.33
C ASN A 41 12.76 -35.44 -8.13
N ALA A 42 13.58 -34.86 -9.01
CA ALA A 42 13.25 -33.66 -9.78
C ALA A 42 11.91 -33.78 -10.54
N HIS A 43 11.67 -34.94 -11.17
CA HIS A 43 10.45 -35.18 -11.94
C HIS A 43 9.16 -35.09 -11.10
N TRP A 44 9.15 -35.74 -9.93
CA TRP A 44 8.03 -35.65 -9.00
C TRP A 44 7.94 -34.28 -8.34
N ARG A 45 9.08 -33.65 -8.05
CA ARG A 45 9.15 -32.30 -7.50
C ARG A 45 8.45 -31.30 -8.41
N ALA A 46 8.73 -31.31 -9.71
CA ALA A 46 8.06 -30.44 -10.68
C ALA A 46 6.54 -30.66 -10.72
N ARG A 47 6.09 -31.92 -10.74
CA ARG A 47 4.65 -32.25 -10.75
C ARG A 47 3.94 -31.80 -9.48
N ILE A 48 4.54 -32.04 -8.31
CA ILE A 48 3.96 -31.65 -7.03
C ILE A 48 3.87 -30.12 -6.93
N ARG A 49 4.91 -29.39 -7.35
CA ARG A 49 4.91 -27.92 -7.37
C ARG A 49 3.82 -27.35 -8.26
N LYS A 50 3.68 -27.89 -9.47
CA LYS A 50 2.62 -27.51 -10.40
C LYS A 50 1.22 -27.77 -9.81
N ALA A 51 0.96 -28.99 -9.35
CA ALA A 51 -0.33 -29.36 -8.77
C ALA A 51 -0.66 -28.53 -7.51
N PHE A 52 0.33 -28.26 -6.66
CA PHE A 52 0.16 -27.40 -5.49
C PHE A 52 -0.20 -25.96 -5.88
N THR A 53 0.44 -25.42 -6.92
CA THR A 53 0.17 -24.06 -7.39
C THR A 53 -1.22 -23.95 -8.01
N GLU A 54 -1.61 -24.90 -8.85
CA GLU A 54 -2.96 -24.97 -9.42
C GLU A 54 -4.03 -25.09 -8.31
N LEU A 55 -3.76 -25.91 -7.29
CA LEU A 55 -4.63 -26.02 -6.13
C LEU A 55 -4.71 -24.69 -5.36
N PHE A 56 -3.57 -24.04 -5.09
CA PHE A 56 -3.52 -22.77 -4.39
C PHE A 56 -4.33 -21.71 -5.13
N GLU A 57 -4.16 -21.56 -6.44
CA GLU A 57 -4.91 -20.59 -7.26
C GLU A 57 -6.42 -20.88 -7.26
N GLY A 58 -6.81 -22.16 -7.40
CA GLY A 58 -8.21 -22.59 -7.42
C GLY A 58 -8.96 -22.50 -6.08
N CYS A 59 -8.26 -22.31 -4.96
CA CYS A 59 -8.91 -22.19 -3.64
C CYS A 59 -9.73 -20.90 -3.49
N LYS A 60 -10.90 -20.98 -2.85
CA LYS A 60 -11.64 -19.80 -2.38
C LYS A 60 -10.79 -18.99 -1.40
N ALA A 61 -10.83 -17.66 -1.51
CA ALA A 61 -9.96 -16.73 -0.80
C ALA A 61 -9.89 -16.95 0.73
N HIS A 62 -11.04 -17.17 1.39
CA HIS A 62 -11.13 -17.35 2.84
C HIS A 62 -11.28 -18.83 3.26
N SER A 63 -11.02 -19.78 2.37
CA SER A 63 -11.16 -21.21 2.70
C SER A 63 -10.02 -21.70 3.61
N VAL A 64 -10.31 -22.71 4.43
CA VAL A 64 -9.28 -23.43 5.22
C VAL A 64 -8.16 -23.93 4.31
N ARG A 65 -8.50 -24.42 3.12
CA ARG A 65 -7.50 -24.88 2.14
C ARG A 65 -6.53 -23.78 1.71
N LYS A 66 -7.04 -22.57 1.43
CA LYS A 66 -6.18 -21.42 1.12
C LYS A 66 -5.22 -21.11 2.27
N LEU A 67 -5.71 -21.11 3.52
CA LEU A 67 -4.89 -20.86 4.70
C LEU A 67 -3.76 -21.89 4.86
N VAL A 68 -4.07 -23.17 4.67
CA VAL A 68 -3.04 -24.23 4.77
C VAL A 68 -2.04 -24.14 3.60
N CYS A 69 -2.49 -23.78 2.40
CA CYS A 69 -1.57 -23.47 1.28
C CYS A 69 -0.64 -22.29 1.63
N LEU A 70 -1.16 -21.19 2.20
CA LEU A 70 -0.34 -20.04 2.61
C LEU A 70 0.73 -20.44 3.64
N SER A 71 0.36 -21.27 4.61
CA SER A 71 1.32 -21.82 5.57
C SER A 71 2.39 -22.67 4.88
N ALA A 72 1.98 -23.56 3.97
CA ALA A 72 2.91 -24.42 3.23
C ALA A 72 3.87 -23.60 2.35
N ILE A 73 3.43 -22.52 1.71
CA ILE A 73 4.30 -21.60 0.96
C ILE A 73 5.36 -21.00 1.88
N GLY A 74 4.98 -20.55 3.09
CA GLY A 74 5.91 -20.02 4.09
C GLY A 74 7.01 -21.02 4.47
N GLU A 75 6.67 -22.29 4.58
CA GLU A 75 7.63 -23.36 4.90
C GLU A 75 8.51 -23.77 3.70
N MET A 76 8.12 -23.44 2.47
CA MET A 76 8.95 -23.65 1.28
C MET A 76 9.97 -22.54 1.04
N LEU A 77 9.86 -21.38 1.72
CA LEU A 77 10.80 -20.25 1.53
C LEU A 77 12.27 -20.63 1.76
N PRO A 78 12.65 -21.37 2.82
CA PRO A 78 14.04 -21.77 3.00
C PRO A 78 14.56 -22.69 1.88
N LEU A 79 13.68 -23.47 1.24
CA LEU A 79 14.05 -24.34 0.12
C LEU A 79 14.44 -23.53 -1.12
N ILE A 80 13.78 -22.39 -1.33
CA ILE A 80 14.11 -21.44 -2.40
C ILE A 80 15.49 -20.83 -2.15
N GLN A 81 15.76 -20.43 -0.91
CA GLN A 81 17.03 -19.80 -0.52
C GLN A 81 18.26 -20.73 -0.56
N LYS A 82 18.05 -22.06 -0.43
CA LYS A 82 19.12 -23.06 -0.49
C LYS A 82 19.66 -23.30 -1.91
N GLN A 83 18.98 -22.80 -2.95
CA GLN A 83 19.41 -22.97 -4.34
C GLN A 83 20.49 -21.95 -4.70
N ASP A 84 21.68 -22.08 -4.11
CA ASP A 84 22.88 -21.39 -4.58
C ASP A 84 23.49 -22.12 -5.81
N ILE A 85 23.28 -21.53 -6.99
CA ILE A 85 24.20 -21.38 -8.15
C ILE A 85 24.84 -22.62 -8.84
N SER A 86 24.74 -23.85 -8.35
CA SER A 86 25.30 -25.01 -9.09
C SER A 86 24.24 -25.88 -9.78
N PHE A 87 24.27 -25.86 -11.12
CA PHE A 87 23.66 -26.76 -12.13
C PHE A 87 22.29 -26.32 -12.73
N PRO A 88 22.29 -25.81 -13.98
CA PRO A 88 21.07 -25.68 -14.77
C PRO A 88 20.80 -27.01 -15.49
N ASP A 89 19.99 -27.89 -14.90
CA ASP A 89 19.40 -29.01 -15.64
C ASP A 89 18.04 -28.60 -16.23
N SER A 90 17.93 -28.77 -17.54
CA SER A 90 17.04 -28.07 -18.47
C SER A 90 15.58 -28.56 -18.53
N CYS A 91 15.01 -29.02 -17.42
CA CYS A 91 13.63 -29.54 -17.39
C CYS A 91 12.74 -29.04 -16.24
N ASP A 92 13.27 -28.26 -15.30
CA ASP A 92 12.52 -27.76 -14.15
C ASP A 92 12.15 -26.29 -14.35
N LEU A 93 10.85 -25.94 -14.24
CA LEU A 93 10.51 -24.59 -13.83
C LEU A 93 11.26 -24.33 -12.52
N ASP A 94 12.09 -23.30 -12.52
CA ASP A 94 12.89 -22.94 -11.37
C ASP A 94 11.96 -22.64 -10.18
N MET A 95 12.35 -22.98 -8.96
CA MET A 95 11.58 -22.64 -7.75
C MET A 95 11.26 -21.14 -7.70
N CYS A 96 12.14 -20.33 -8.25
CA CYS A 96 11.99 -18.92 -8.56
C CYS A 96 10.70 -18.57 -9.31
N GLU A 97 10.32 -19.34 -10.34
CA GLU A 97 9.11 -19.07 -11.13
C GLU A 97 7.84 -19.31 -10.32
N TYR A 98 7.82 -20.36 -9.49
CA TYR A 98 6.71 -20.63 -8.57
C TYR A 98 6.57 -19.55 -7.50
N LEU A 99 7.69 -19.07 -6.93
CA LEU A 99 7.68 -17.95 -6.01
C LEU A 99 7.08 -16.70 -6.67
N GLN A 100 7.47 -16.39 -7.91
CA GLN A 100 6.91 -15.26 -8.65
C GLN A 100 5.40 -15.42 -8.87
N MET A 101 4.91 -16.61 -9.21
CA MET A 101 3.47 -16.87 -9.35
C MET A 101 2.72 -16.65 -8.03
N TRP A 102 3.25 -17.19 -6.92
CA TRP A 102 2.64 -17.02 -5.60
C TRP A 102 2.65 -15.56 -5.17
N LEU A 103 3.77 -14.85 -5.29
CA LEU A 103 3.88 -13.42 -4.98
C LEU A 103 2.87 -12.58 -5.75
N ASN A 104 2.68 -12.85 -7.04
CA ASN A 104 1.69 -12.15 -7.86
C ASN A 104 0.23 -12.45 -7.47
N ALA A 105 -0.02 -13.57 -6.79
CA ALA A 105 -1.35 -13.94 -6.32
C ALA A 105 -1.71 -13.33 -4.95
N LEU A 106 -0.72 -13.04 -4.10
CA LEU A 106 -0.96 -12.55 -2.73
C LEU A 106 -1.65 -11.17 -2.68
N PRO A 107 -1.25 -10.14 -3.45
CA PRO A 107 -1.97 -8.87 -3.49
C PRO A 107 -3.40 -9.00 -4.04
N LYS A 108 -3.59 -9.85 -5.06
CA LYS A 108 -4.91 -10.15 -5.61
C LYS A 108 -5.81 -10.78 -4.54
N LEU A 109 -5.24 -11.67 -3.73
CA LEU A 109 -5.94 -12.27 -2.60
C LEU A 109 -6.31 -11.22 -1.54
N LEU A 110 -5.41 -10.30 -1.18
CA LEU A 110 -5.73 -9.18 -0.26
C LEU A 110 -6.90 -8.33 -0.77
N TRP A 111 -6.90 -8.03 -2.07
CA TRP A 111 -8.01 -7.32 -2.71
C TRP A 111 -9.34 -8.10 -2.60
N GLN A 112 -9.32 -9.40 -2.93
CA GLN A 112 -10.51 -10.27 -2.87
C GLN A 112 -11.07 -10.45 -1.46
N LEU A 113 -10.20 -10.54 -0.45
CA LEU A 113 -10.60 -10.66 0.96
C LEU A 113 -11.27 -9.38 1.46
N GLY A 114 -10.88 -8.23 0.91
CA GLY A 114 -11.41 -6.94 1.31
C GLY A 114 -11.16 -6.66 2.80
N HIS A 115 -12.12 -5.98 3.43
CA HIS A 115 -12.12 -5.73 4.87
C HIS A 115 -12.94 -6.76 5.66
N SER A 116 -13.60 -7.71 4.98
CA SER A 116 -14.50 -8.69 5.60
C SER A 116 -13.78 -9.85 6.27
N HIS A 117 -12.52 -10.10 5.91
CA HIS A 117 -11.73 -11.24 6.39
C HIS A 117 -10.34 -10.83 6.92
N PRO A 118 -10.27 -9.94 7.93
CA PRO A 118 -9.00 -9.36 8.39
C PRO A 118 -8.02 -10.42 8.93
N SER A 119 -8.51 -11.49 9.56
CA SER A 119 -7.68 -12.60 10.03
C SER A 119 -6.95 -13.32 8.90
N VAL A 120 -7.58 -13.48 7.74
CA VAL A 120 -6.95 -14.09 6.55
C VAL A 120 -6.00 -13.08 5.91
N SER A 121 -6.39 -11.81 5.79
CA SER A 121 -5.51 -10.76 5.28
C SER A 121 -4.23 -10.65 6.10
N LYS A 122 -4.31 -10.77 7.42
CA LYS A 122 -3.16 -10.80 8.32
C LYS A 122 -2.18 -11.94 8.01
N VAL A 123 -2.69 -13.15 7.74
CA VAL A 123 -1.84 -14.29 7.33
C VAL A 123 -1.13 -14.02 6.01
N VAL A 124 -1.84 -13.44 5.03
CA VAL A 124 -1.26 -13.06 3.73
C VAL A 124 -0.17 -12.00 3.89
N LEU A 125 -0.41 -10.99 4.73
CA LEU A 125 0.56 -9.92 5.01
C LEU A 125 1.79 -10.43 5.77
N HIS A 126 1.62 -11.35 6.73
CA HIS A 126 2.76 -12.01 7.37
C HIS A 126 3.59 -12.83 6.39
N LEU A 127 2.95 -13.51 5.45
CA LEU A 127 3.68 -14.24 4.40
C LEU A 127 4.45 -13.29 3.49
N LEU A 128 3.83 -12.20 3.02
CA LEU A 128 4.51 -11.16 2.24
C LEU A 128 5.71 -10.60 3.01
N LEU A 129 5.53 -10.24 4.27
CA LEU A 129 6.60 -9.74 5.13
C LEU A 129 7.75 -10.74 5.26
N ARG A 130 7.44 -12.03 5.50
CA ARG A 130 8.45 -13.10 5.60
C ARG A 130 9.21 -13.26 4.28
N ILE A 131 8.54 -13.19 3.14
CA ILE A 131 9.21 -13.25 1.82
C ILE A 131 10.16 -12.06 1.65
N GLY A 132 9.71 -10.83 1.95
CA GLY A 132 10.56 -9.63 1.88
C GLY A 132 11.78 -9.71 2.80
N GLN A 133 11.61 -10.19 4.03
CA GLN A 133 12.72 -10.41 4.99
C GLN A 133 13.73 -11.45 4.53
N CYS A 134 13.28 -12.42 3.73
CA CYS A 134 14.09 -13.49 3.18
C CYS A 134 14.79 -13.10 1.86
N ALA A 135 14.36 -12.03 1.19
CA ALA A 135 14.93 -11.60 -0.07
C ALA A 135 16.36 -11.04 0.13
N LYS A 136 17.34 -11.66 -0.53
CA LYS A 136 18.71 -11.15 -0.55
C LYS A 136 18.78 -9.96 -1.52
N ILE A 137 19.58 -8.93 -1.18
CA ILE A 137 19.82 -7.78 -2.06
C ILE A 137 20.35 -8.28 -3.41
N ASP A 138 19.82 -7.70 -4.50
CA ASP A 138 20.13 -8.04 -5.90
C ASP A 138 19.87 -9.49 -6.31
N SER A 139 19.06 -10.24 -5.54
CA SER A 139 18.63 -11.59 -5.91
C SER A 139 17.37 -11.59 -6.79
N PHE A 140 17.11 -12.74 -7.44
CA PHE A 140 15.84 -12.97 -8.13
C PHE A 140 14.63 -12.73 -7.22
N ASP A 141 14.71 -13.16 -5.96
CA ASP A 141 13.62 -13.04 -4.99
C ASP A 141 13.30 -11.57 -4.69
N ALA A 142 14.32 -10.70 -4.58
CA ALA A 142 14.13 -9.26 -4.42
C ALA A 142 13.43 -8.65 -5.65
N LEU A 143 13.86 -9.03 -6.86
CA LEU A 143 13.22 -8.57 -8.10
C LEU A 143 11.76 -9.07 -8.22
N ALA A 144 11.50 -10.33 -7.83
CA ALA A 144 10.15 -10.88 -7.80
C ALA A 144 9.26 -10.16 -6.78
N TYR A 145 9.83 -9.80 -5.63
CA TYR A 145 9.16 -9.01 -4.60
C TYR A 145 8.85 -7.58 -5.08
N ASP A 146 9.76 -6.95 -5.82
CA ASP A 146 9.51 -5.63 -6.42
C ASP A 146 8.38 -5.65 -7.45
N LYS A 147 8.32 -6.69 -8.30
CA LYS A 147 7.25 -6.85 -9.30
C LYS A 147 5.86 -6.97 -8.66
N MET A 148 5.78 -7.51 -7.45
CA MET A 148 4.52 -7.68 -6.70
C MET A 148 3.86 -6.34 -6.35
N GLN A 149 4.62 -5.24 -6.28
CA GLN A 149 4.11 -3.89 -5.98
C GLN A 149 2.95 -3.46 -6.90
N VAL A 150 2.96 -3.86 -8.17
CA VAL A 150 1.89 -3.54 -9.13
C VAL A 150 0.55 -4.10 -8.65
N GLY A 151 0.56 -5.29 -8.05
CA GLY A 151 -0.63 -5.92 -7.48
C GLY A 151 -1.11 -5.26 -6.19
N LEU A 152 -0.25 -4.54 -5.46
CA LEU A 152 -0.61 -3.84 -4.24
C LEU A 152 -1.26 -2.48 -4.50
N ILE A 153 -1.08 -1.88 -5.69
CA ILE A 153 -1.68 -0.57 -6.01
C ILE A 153 -3.20 -0.57 -5.75
N PRO A 154 -4.00 -1.51 -6.29
CA PRO A 154 -5.43 -1.58 -5.98
C PRO A 154 -5.69 -1.74 -4.48
N PHE A 155 -4.89 -2.54 -3.77
CA PHE A 155 -5.07 -2.78 -2.34
C PHE A 155 -5.01 -1.49 -1.52
N PHE A 156 -4.17 -0.53 -1.92
CA PHE A 156 -4.08 0.81 -1.32
C PHE A 156 -5.14 1.77 -1.91
N SER A 157 -5.08 2.04 -3.22
CA SER A 157 -6.03 2.93 -3.89
C SER A 157 -6.08 2.67 -5.40
N LEU A 158 -7.28 2.70 -5.98
CA LEU A 158 -7.49 2.69 -7.43
C LEU A 158 -7.73 4.12 -7.94
N CYS A 159 -7.02 4.48 -9.00
CA CYS A 159 -7.31 5.67 -9.79
C CYS A 159 -8.21 5.27 -10.97
N SER A 160 -9.35 5.94 -11.15
CA SER A 160 -10.11 5.84 -12.39
C SER A 160 -9.76 7.06 -13.23
N GLU A 161 -9.02 6.87 -14.31
CA GLU A 161 -8.82 7.91 -15.34
C GLU A 161 -10.13 8.29 -16.06
N ARG A 162 -11.23 7.58 -15.79
CA ARG A 162 -12.48 7.66 -16.55
C ARG A 162 -13.61 8.43 -15.88
N SER A 163 -13.47 8.87 -14.63
CA SER A 163 -14.49 9.74 -14.03
C SER A 163 -14.19 11.20 -14.36
N LYS A 164 -15.08 11.81 -15.15
CA LYS A 164 -15.18 13.28 -15.32
C LYS A 164 -15.45 14.02 -13.99
N ASP A 165 -15.68 13.29 -12.90
CA ASP A 165 -15.69 13.80 -11.55
C ASP A 165 -14.24 13.95 -11.07
N GLN A 166 -13.73 15.17 -11.15
CA GLN A 166 -12.49 15.56 -10.47
C GLN A 166 -12.59 15.15 -8.99
N GLY A 167 -11.81 14.14 -8.58
CA GLY A 167 -11.46 13.95 -7.17
C GLY A 167 -12.04 12.75 -6.42
N LYS A 168 -12.90 11.88 -6.99
CA LYS A 168 -13.38 10.70 -6.25
C LYS A 168 -12.44 9.50 -6.40
N CYS A 169 -11.33 9.50 -5.66
CA CYS A 169 -10.47 8.35 -5.53
C CYS A 169 -11.22 7.18 -4.86
N SER A 170 -11.14 5.98 -5.45
CA SER A 170 -11.64 4.77 -4.81
C SER A 170 -10.52 4.13 -3.98
N TYR A 171 -10.62 4.27 -2.66
CA TYR A 171 -9.69 3.65 -1.72
C TYR A 171 -9.85 2.13 -1.70
N GLY A 172 -8.73 1.43 -1.58
CA GLY A 172 -8.69 -0.01 -1.48
C GLY A 172 -9.00 -0.53 -0.08
N PRO A 173 -9.02 -1.87 0.09
CA PRO A 173 -9.30 -2.51 1.37
C PRO A 173 -8.42 -2.05 2.53
N PHE A 174 -7.18 -1.63 2.25
CA PHE A 174 -6.20 -1.18 3.25
C PHE A 174 -6.79 -0.18 4.25
N ILE A 175 -7.53 0.83 3.78
CA ILE A 175 -8.07 1.91 4.64
C ILE A 175 -9.01 1.38 5.73
N ARG A 176 -9.72 0.28 5.47
CA ARG A 176 -10.74 -0.28 6.37
C ARG A 176 -10.29 -1.51 7.14
N LEU A 177 -9.04 -1.95 6.94
CA LEU A 177 -8.49 -3.07 7.70
C LEU A 177 -8.18 -2.65 9.14
N PRO A 178 -8.15 -3.60 10.09
CA PRO A 178 -7.68 -3.32 11.44
C PRO A 178 -6.23 -2.84 11.45
N ARG A 179 -5.88 -2.05 12.48
CA ARG A 179 -4.59 -1.37 12.60
C ARG A 179 -3.38 -2.31 12.49
N ASP A 180 -3.46 -3.51 13.04
CA ASP A 180 -2.38 -4.49 12.98
C ASP A 180 -2.12 -4.99 11.55
N CYS A 181 -3.17 -5.13 10.74
CA CYS A 181 -3.07 -5.45 9.32
C CYS A 181 -2.51 -4.26 8.53
N GLN A 182 -2.96 -3.05 8.84
CA GLN A 182 -2.44 -1.84 8.19
C GLN A 182 -0.93 -1.68 8.44
N GLU A 183 -0.49 -1.83 9.69
CA GLU A 183 0.92 -1.78 10.06
C GLU A 183 1.74 -2.84 9.31
N LEU A 184 1.27 -4.09 9.27
CA LEU A 184 1.95 -5.16 8.54
C LEU A 184 2.07 -4.85 7.04
N ALA A 185 1.03 -4.29 6.42
CA ALA A 185 1.06 -3.89 5.02
C ALA A 185 2.11 -2.81 4.75
N ILE A 186 2.26 -1.84 5.66
CA ILE A 186 3.30 -0.81 5.55
C ILE A 186 4.69 -1.39 5.79
N CYS A 187 4.85 -2.30 6.76
CA CYS A 187 6.12 -3.01 7.00
C CYS A 187 6.60 -3.83 5.80
N CYS A 188 5.69 -4.39 4.99
CA CYS A 188 6.06 -5.11 3.77
C CYS A 188 6.84 -4.23 2.78
N LEU A 189 6.61 -2.91 2.79
CA LEU A 189 7.23 -1.96 1.88
C LEU A 189 8.67 -1.63 2.24
N TYR A 190 9.12 -1.92 3.47
CA TYR A 190 10.50 -1.70 3.89
C TYR A 190 11.51 -2.56 3.10
N TYR A 191 11.05 -3.70 2.58
CA TYR A 191 11.89 -4.71 1.93
C TYR A 191 11.92 -4.62 0.39
N VAL A 192 11.34 -3.56 -0.20
CA VAL A 192 11.43 -3.35 -1.65
C VAL A 192 12.82 -2.83 -2.01
N SER A 193 13.43 -3.38 -3.06
CA SER A 193 14.73 -2.90 -3.57
C SER A 193 14.58 -1.68 -4.49
N SER A 194 13.38 -1.42 -5.00
CA SER A 194 13.05 -0.24 -5.78
C SER A 194 11.57 0.09 -5.67
N MET A 195 11.22 1.20 -5.04
CA MET A 195 9.83 1.62 -4.87
C MET A 195 9.30 2.30 -6.14
N SER A 196 8.21 1.75 -6.69
CA SER A 196 7.57 2.28 -7.89
C SER A 196 6.82 3.60 -7.64
N SER A 197 6.83 4.50 -8.62
CA SER A 197 6.11 5.78 -8.55
C SER A 197 4.59 5.59 -8.42
N LEU A 198 4.03 4.59 -9.09
CA LEU A 198 2.59 4.27 -9.02
C LEU A 198 2.18 3.79 -7.61
N LEU A 199 3.02 2.98 -6.96
CA LEU A 199 2.77 2.59 -5.58
C LEU A 199 2.84 3.81 -4.65
N LEU A 200 3.86 4.65 -4.82
CA LEU A 200 4.03 5.87 -4.02
C LEU A 200 2.84 6.82 -4.17
N GLU A 201 2.33 6.99 -5.39
CA GLU A 201 1.13 7.77 -5.67
C GLU A 201 -0.11 7.17 -4.98
N SER A 202 -0.24 5.84 -4.95
CA SER A 202 -1.33 5.17 -4.23
C SER A 202 -1.24 5.35 -2.70
N LEU A 203 -0.02 5.38 -2.15
CA LEU A 203 0.23 5.66 -0.73
C LEU A 203 -0.03 7.13 -0.38
N ALA A 204 0.38 8.06 -1.25
CA ALA A 204 0.08 9.49 -1.08
C ALA A 204 -1.43 9.70 -0.97
N ARG A 205 -2.21 9.09 -1.86
CA ARG A 205 -3.68 9.12 -1.80
C ARG A 205 -4.23 8.55 -0.49
N CYS A 206 -3.67 7.44 0.00
CA CYS A 206 -4.06 6.90 1.30
C CYS A 206 -3.81 7.91 2.43
N CYS A 207 -2.68 8.63 2.40
CA CYS A 207 -2.36 9.67 3.39
C CYS A 207 -3.29 10.88 3.32
N LEU A 208 -3.88 11.16 2.15
CA LEU A 208 -4.91 12.19 1.95
C LEU A 208 -6.32 11.70 2.30
N CYS A 209 -6.48 10.44 2.70
CA CYS A 209 -7.77 9.87 3.08
C CYS A 209 -8.09 10.19 4.56
N ASN A 210 -9.19 10.89 4.80
CA ASN A 210 -9.61 11.25 6.16
C ASN A 210 -10.08 10.06 7.02
N LEU A 211 -10.22 8.88 6.41
CA LEU A 211 -10.52 7.64 7.15
C LEU A 211 -9.26 6.97 7.69
N LEU A 212 -8.08 7.37 7.24
CA LEU A 212 -6.82 6.79 7.70
C LEU A 212 -6.40 7.46 9.02
N ASP A 213 -6.02 6.65 10.00
CA ASP A 213 -5.51 7.15 11.27
C ASP A 213 -4.22 7.98 11.06
N ARG A 214 -4.12 9.14 11.73
CA ARG A 214 -2.95 10.01 11.71
C ARG A 214 -1.64 9.27 11.98
N HIS A 215 -1.64 8.29 12.87
CA HIS A 215 -0.47 7.48 13.18
C HIS A 215 0.02 6.69 11.97
N LEU A 216 -0.89 6.23 11.11
CA LEU A 216 -0.54 5.51 9.89
C LEU A 216 0.00 6.45 8.81
N VAL A 217 -0.45 7.70 8.75
CA VAL A 217 0.16 8.71 7.87
C VAL A 217 1.64 8.89 8.22
N PHE A 218 1.95 9.10 9.50
CA PHE A 218 3.35 9.21 9.94
C PHE A 218 4.13 7.92 9.71
N ARG A 219 3.51 6.76 9.89
CA ARG A 219 4.16 5.47 9.62
C ARG A 219 4.50 5.28 8.14
N ILE A 220 3.60 5.67 7.24
CA ILE A 220 3.85 5.65 5.79
C ILE A 220 5.02 6.59 5.46
N MET A 221 5.01 7.82 5.99
CA MET A 221 6.11 8.77 5.80
C MET A 221 7.44 8.21 6.30
N GLU A 222 7.46 7.58 7.47
CA GLU A 222 8.66 6.96 8.05
C GLU A 222 9.22 5.85 7.15
N VAL A 223 8.36 4.94 6.67
CA VAL A 223 8.80 3.86 5.79
C VAL A 223 9.26 4.39 4.44
N VAL A 224 8.54 5.34 3.84
CA VAL A 224 8.95 5.99 2.58
C VAL A 224 10.30 6.69 2.74
N GLN A 225 10.52 7.42 3.84
CA GLN A 225 11.81 8.05 4.15
C GLN A 225 12.91 7.01 4.37
N ALA A 226 12.62 5.88 5.03
CA ALA A 226 13.59 4.81 5.22
C ALA A 226 14.01 4.16 3.89
N VAL A 227 13.05 3.91 2.98
CA VAL A 227 13.29 3.40 1.63
C VAL A 227 14.13 4.39 0.82
N TYR A 228 13.86 5.69 0.94
CA TYR A 228 14.69 6.75 0.35
C TYR A 228 16.13 6.74 0.88
N ARG A 229 16.31 6.71 2.21
CA ARG A 229 17.63 6.68 2.85
C ARG A 229 18.45 5.44 2.46
N ALA A 230 17.78 4.32 2.19
CA ALA A 230 18.41 3.10 1.71
C ALA A 230 18.78 3.14 0.20
N GLY A 231 18.42 4.21 -0.52
CA GLY A 231 18.70 4.36 -1.94
C GLY A 231 17.69 3.66 -2.86
N HIS A 232 16.60 3.13 -2.31
CA HIS A 232 15.57 2.38 -3.04
C HIS A 232 14.43 3.27 -3.59
N LEU A 233 14.55 4.60 -3.46
CA LEU A 233 13.60 5.57 -4.00
C LEU A 233 14.34 6.75 -4.64
N LYS A 234 13.94 7.12 -5.85
CA LYS A 234 14.50 8.29 -6.55
C LYS A 234 14.11 9.58 -5.85
N ILE A 235 15.02 10.56 -5.87
CA ILE A 235 14.82 11.88 -5.29
C ILE A 235 13.56 12.59 -5.82
N GLU A 236 13.29 12.49 -7.12
CA GLU A 236 12.12 13.07 -7.79
C GLU A 236 10.80 12.55 -7.20
N ASN A 237 10.74 11.25 -6.93
CA ASN A 237 9.56 10.60 -6.38
C ASN A 237 9.38 10.95 -4.90
N GLN A 238 10.48 11.01 -4.13
CA GLN A 238 10.44 11.42 -2.73
C GLN A 238 9.92 12.85 -2.58
N ILE A 239 10.45 13.79 -3.37
CA ILE A 239 10.02 15.17 -3.38
C ILE A 239 8.54 15.27 -3.78
N SER A 240 8.14 14.58 -4.86
CA SER A 240 6.76 14.57 -5.33
C SER A 240 5.79 14.07 -4.26
N PHE A 241 6.12 12.98 -3.56
CA PHE A 241 5.31 12.44 -2.46
C PHE A 241 5.16 13.47 -1.33
N LEU A 242 6.27 14.04 -0.85
CA LEU A 242 6.27 15.00 0.24
C LEU A 242 5.49 16.28 -0.10
N VAL A 243 5.69 16.83 -1.31
CA VAL A 243 4.96 18.02 -1.77
C VAL A 243 3.48 17.71 -1.93
N THR A 244 3.10 16.52 -2.42
CA THR A 244 1.69 16.12 -2.55
C THR A 244 0.97 16.13 -1.20
N LEU A 245 1.62 15.68 -0.12
CA LEU A 245 1.06 15.74 1.23
C LEU A 245 0.85 17.18 1.73
N ILE A 246 1.62 18.14 1.25
CA ILE A 246 1.45 19.55 1.61
C ILE A 246 0.40 20.22 0.74
N ALA A 247 0.46 19.97 -0.58
CA ALA A 247 -0.38 20.63 -1.57
C ALA A 247 -1.83 20.18 -1.51
N SER A 248 -2.07 18.89 -1.26
CA SER A 248 -3.38 18.27 -1.48
C SER A 248 -4.09 17.83 -0.21
N TYR A 249 -3.51 18.05 0.97
CA TYR A 249 -4.17 17.70 2.23
C TYR A 249 -5.38 18.60 2.47
N ASP A 250 -6.55 18.00 2.65
CA ASP A 250 -7.80 18.73 2.88
C ASP A 250 -8.08 18.85 4.37
N VAL A 251 -7.62 19.94 4.98
CA VAL A 251 -7.83 20.25 6.40
C VAL A 251 -9.32 20.35 6.75
N ASN A 252 -10.17 20.71 5.78
CA ASN A 252 -11.58 21.05 5.95
C ASN A 252 -12.56 19.97 5.42
N PHE A 253 -12.08 18.78 5.08
CA PHE A 253 -12.94 17.71 4.54
C PHE A 253 -14.05 17.31 5.52
N GLU A 254 -13.73 17.23 6.80
CA GLU A 254 -14.69 16.85 7.85
C GLU A 254 -15.83 17.88 7.98
N ALA A 255 -15.54 19.17 7.77
CA ALA A 255 -16.56 20.23 7.74
C ALA A 255 -17.45 20.15 6.48
N ARG A 256 -16.90 19.73 5.33
CA ARG A 256 -17.66 19.60 4.07
C ARG A 256 -18.55 18.37 4.01
N GLY A 257 -18.14 17.25 4.60
CA GLY A 257 -18.98 16.05 4.73
C GLY A 257 -20.17 16.21 5.68
N SER A 258 -20.15 17.26 6.50
CA SER A 258 -21.15 17.59 7.53
C SER A 258 -22.24 18.56 7.05
N LEU A 259 -22.05 19.27 5.94
CA LEU A 259 -22.97 20.31 5.46
C LEU A 259 -24.37 19.82 5.03
N SER A 260 -24.60 18.50 4.93
CA SER A 260 -25.92 17.94 4.62
C SER A 260 -26.63 17.29 5.83
N GLU A 261 -25.88 16.76 6.81
CA GLU A 261 -26.48 16.05 7.96
C GLU A 261 -26.40 16.80 9.30
N VAL A 262 -25.45 17.74 9.46
CA VAL A 262 -25.18 18.42 10.75
C VAL A 262 -25.99 19.69 10.94
N LEU A 263 -26.53 20.30 9.87
CA LEU A 263 -27.51 21.40 10.00
C LEU A 263 -28.81 20.97 10.71
N LYS A 264 -28.98 19.70 11.09
CA LYS A 264 -30.12 19.22 11.88
C LYS A 264 -29.81 18.76 13.31
N LYS A 265 -28.55 18.66 13.74
CA LYS A 265 -28.21 18.26 15.12
C LYS A 265 -26.92 18.92 15.61
N ALA A 266 -26.96 20.23 15.81
CA ALA A 266 -25.89 20.94 16.49
C ALA A 266 -25.84 20.53 17.98
N SER A 267 -24.76 19.85 18.37
CA SER A 267 -24.15 20.03 19.67
C SER A 267 -22.78 20.70 19.41
N PRO A 268 -22.57 21.95 19.84
CA PRO A 268 -21.47 22.79 19.37
C PRO A 268 -20.07 22.40 19.89
N GLU A 269 -19.91 21.40 20.75
CA GLU A 269 -18.59 21.04 21.32
C GLU A 269 -17.88 19.91 20.57
N GLY A 270 -18.60 19.09 19.80
CA GLY A 270 -18.05 17.89 19.14
C GLY A 270 -17.29 18.16 17.84
N ASP A 271 -17.73 19.15 17.06
CA ASP A 271 -17.16 19.44 15.74
C ASP A 271 -15.92 20.34 15.80
N TYR A 272 -15.87 21.30 16.73
CA TYR A 272 -14.69 22.15 16.92
C TYR A 272 -13.45 21.35 17.33
N ASN A 273 -13.59 20.41 18.28
CA ASN A 273 -12.47 19.58 18.74
C ASN A 273 -11.88 18.70 17.61
N LYS A 274 -12.72 18.24 16.67
CA LYS A 274 -12.27 17.47 15.51
C LYS A 274 -11.57 18.32 14.46
N LEU A 275 -12.13 19.48 14.13
CA LEU A 275 -11.49 20.48 13.27
C LEU A 275 -10.11 20.87 13.81
N THR A 276 -10.00 21.21 15.10
CA THR A 276 -8.71 21.53 15.75
C THR A 276 -7.70 20.37 15.61
N SER A 277 -8.15 19.12 15.76
CA SER A 277 -7.30 17.94 15.59
C SER A 277 -6.79 17.74 14.15
N SER A 278 -7.56 18.14 13.14
CA SER A 278 -7.17 18.12 11.73
C SER A 278 -6.08 19.15 11.44
N PHE A 279 -6.25 20.39 11.91
CA PHE A 279 -5.22 21.44 11.82
C PHE A 279 -3.91 21.05 12.52
N ASP A 280 -4.00 20.48 13.71
CA ASP A 280 -2.83 20.01 14.45
C ASP A 280 -2.13 18.85 13.73
N THR A 281 -2.90 17.96 13.12
CA THR A 281 -2.35 16.87 12.29
C THR A 281 -1.67 17.41 11.04
N TYR A 282 -2.30 18.34 10.32
CA TYR A 282 -1.70 18.97 9.15
C TYR A 282 -0.40 19.70 9.50
N ARG A 283 -0.40 20.49 10.59
CA ARG A 283 0.81 21.16 11.09
C ARG A 283 1.93 20.17 11.43
N ALA A 284 1.58 19.04 12.04
CA ALA A 284 2.55 17.99 12.36
C ALA A 284 3.09 17.30 11.09
N ILE A 285 2.23 17.06 10.08
CA ILE A 285 2.65 16.57 8.75
C ILE A 285 3.59 17.58 8.10
N THR A 286 3.27 18.88 8.10
CA THR A 286 4.15 19.92 7.55
C THR A 286 5.53 19.90 8.19
N LYS A 287 5.60 19.81 9.52
CA LYS A 287 6.88 19.70 10.24
C LYS A 287 7.65 18.43 9.87
N ALA A 288 6.96 17.28 9.77
CA ALA A 288 7.58 16.03 9.37
C ALA A 288 8.11 16.08 7.93
N VAL A 289 7.36 16.69 7.01
CA VAL A 289 7.81 16.92 5.62
C VAL A 289 9.06 17.80 5.59
N ILE A 290 9.06 18.93 6.29
CA ILE A 290 10.22 19.82 6.41
C ILE A 290 11.44 19.03 6.92
N SER A 291 11.27 18.24 7.97
CA SER A 291 12.35 17.40 8.52
C SER A 291 12.88 16.42 7.48
N CYS A 292 12.01 15.75 6.74
CA CYS A 292 12.42 14.81 5.69
C CYS A 292 13.21 15.52 4.58
N LEU A 293 12.80 16.72 4.16
CA LEU A 293 13.47 17.51 3.12
C LEU A 293 14.86 18.01 3.56
N LEU A 294 14.99 18.46 4.81
CA LEU A 294 16.27 18.91 5.37
C LEU A 294 17.31 17.78 5.47
N GLU A 295 16.86 16.53 5.57
CA GLU A 295 17.75 15.36 5.57
C GLU A 295 18.22 14.94 4.18
N MET A 296 17.65 15.48 3.10
CA MET A 296 17.98 15.07 1.72
C MET A 296 19.34 15.59 1.23
N GLY A 297 19.93 16.56 1.93
CA GLY A 297 21.22 17.16 1.57
C GLY A 297 21.24 18.68 1.78
N ASP A 298 21.88 19.40 0.86
CA ASP A 298 21.96 20.87 0.90
C ASP A 298 20.55 21.49 0.73
N PRO A 299 20.03 22.21 1.74
CA PRO A 299 18.71 22.83 1.69
C PRO A 299 18.52 23.80 0.51
N ALA A 300 19.57 24.50 0.07
CA ALA A 300 19.48 25.42 -1.05
C ALA A 300 19.26 24.68 -2.38
N LEU A 301 19.88 23.51 -2.56
CA LEU A 301 19.65 22.66 -3.73
C LEU A 301 18.25 22.05 -3.70
N VAL A 302 17.81 21.58 -2.54
CA VAL A 302 16.45 21.05 -2.35
C VAL A 302 15.41 22.13 -2.67
N LEU A 303 15.62 23.37 -2.21
CA LEU A 303 14.76 24.51 -2.52
C LEU A 303 14.68 24.78 -4.02
N ASN A 304 15.81 24.78 -4.73
CA ASN A 304 15.84 24.99 -6.18
C ASN A 304 15.04 23.93 -6.96
N ILE A 305 15.03 22.68 -6.49
CA ILE A 305 14.24 21.59 -7.10
C ILE A 305 12.75 21.75 -6.78
N LEU A 306 12.42 22.16 -5.55
CA LEU A 306 11.05 22.31 -5.07
C LEU A 306 10.32 23.52 -5.65
N LEU A 307 11.06 24.59 -5.90
CA LEU A 307 10.49 25.88 -6.24
C LEU A 307 9.58 25.85 -7.49
N PRO A 308 9.94 25.22 -8.62
CA PRO A 308 9.02 25.09 -9.76
C PRO A 308 7.71 24.38 -9.41
N LEU A 309 7.77 23.36 -8.53
CA LEU A 309 6.58 22.62 -8.08
C LEU A 309 5.70 23.48 -7.17
N ILE A 310 6.30 24.14 -6.18
CA ILE A 310 5.58 25.02 -5.24
C ILE A 310 4.92 26.18 -5.98
N THR A 311 5.63 26.81 -6.91
CA THR A 311 5.10 27.94 -7.69
C THR A 311 3.98 27.51 -8.63
N HIS A 312 4.07 26.33 -9.23
CA HIS A 312 2.97 25.74 -10.01
C HIS A 312 1.74 25.51 -9.13
N GLU A 313 1.89 24.87 -7.97
CA GLU A 313 0.76 24.61 -7.08
C GLU A 313 0.14 25.89 -6.51
N MET A 314 0.95 26.87 -6.12
CA MET A 314 0.47 28.17 -5.64
C MET A 314 -0.28 28.97 -6.71
N ALA A 315 0.08 28.82 -7.99
CA ALA A 315 -0.62 29.46 -9.09
C ALA A 315 -2.06 28.92 -9.25
N ASN A 316 -2.34 27.72 -8.77
CA ASN A 316 -3.67 27.11 -8.75
C ASN A 316 -4.55 27.60 -7.59
N ILE A 317 -4.09 28.56 -6.79
CA ILE A 317 -4.81 29.16 -5.65
C ILE A 317 -5.31 28.08 -4.68
N PRO A 318 -4.38 27.33 -4.03
CA PRO A 318 -4.76 26.30 -3.08
C PRO A 318 -5.39 26.93 -1.82
N PRO A 319 -6.02 26.13 -0.93
CA PRO A 319 -6.50 26.61 0.36
C PRO A 319 -5.40 27.33 1.15
N LEU A 320 -5.81 28.27 2.02
CA LEU A 320 -4.90 29.14 2.76
C LEU A 320 -3.87 28.36 3.58
N ASP A 321 -4.29 27.26 4.20
CA ASP A 321 -3.44 26.39 5.00
C ASP A 321 -2.32 25.77 4.16
N ASN A 322 -2.68 25.27 2.98
CA ASN A 322 -1.75 24.66 2.02
C ASN A 322 -0.76 25.70 1.48
N MET A 323 -1.25 26.91 1.19
CA MET A 323 -0.39 28.03 0.80
C MET A 323 0.58 28.42 1.93
N SER A 324 0.12 28.48 3.18
CA SER A 324 0.95 28.79 4.36
C SER A 324 2.02 27.72 4.61
N ALA A 325 1.67 26.44 4.48
CA ALA A 325 2.62 25.33 4.62
C ALA A 325 3.67 25.34 3.51
N MET A 326 3.29 25.64 2.26
CA MET A 326 4.23 25.81 1.15
C MET A 326 5.18 27.00 1.36
N LEU A 327 4.68 28.14 1.83
CA LEU A 327 5.54 29.27 2.21
C LEU A 327 6.52 28.89 3.32
N SER A 328 6.04 28.12 4.31
CA SER A 328 6.88 27.62 5.40
C SER A 328 8.02 26.72 4.89
N LEU A 329 7.77 25.88 3.88
CA LEU A 329 8.81 25.09 3.23
C LEU A 329 9.89 25.99 2.61
N VAL A 330 9.48 27.02 1.85
CA VAL A 330 10.41 27.96 1.21
C VAL A 330 11.26 28.68 2.25
N VAL A 331 10.63 29.20 3.31
CA VAL A 331 11.32 29.95 4.36
C VAL A 331 12.32 29.08 5.12
N VAL A 332 11.97 27.84 5.44
CA VAL A 332 12.87 26.97 6.22
C VAL A 332 14.05 26.46 5.38
N LEU A 333 13.84 26.20 4.09
CA LEU A 333 14.91 25.72 3.21
C LEU A 333 15.83 26.85 2.70
N ASP A 334 15.38 28.11 2.77
CA ASP A 334 16.22 29.28 2.50
C ASP A 334 17.20 29.52 3.67
N CYS A 335 18.29 28.75 3.70
CA CYS A 335 19.27 28.77 4.79
C CYS A 335 20.16 30.03 4.85
N GLU A 336 20.15 30.89 3.83
CA GLU A 336 20.86 32.17 3.83
C GLU A 336 19.91 33.30 3.40
N PRO A 337 19.58 34.27 4.29
CA PRO A 337 18.70 35.37 3.94
C PRO A 337 19.32 36.19 2.79
N GLY A 338 18.80 36.00 1.57
CA GLY A 338 19.25 36.73 0.38
C GLY A 338 19.38 35.91 -0.91
N LYS A 339 19.23 34.58 -0.88
CA LYS A 339 19.27 33.72 -2.08
C LYS A 339 17.92 33.42 -2.71
N LEU A 340 16.83 33.99 -2.20
CA LEU A 340 15.58 34.09 -2.95
C LEU A 340 15.86 34.87 -4.23
N THR A 341 16.04 34.16 -5.35
CA THR A 341 16.23 34.77 -6.66
C THR A 341 15.07 35.73 -6.93
N LYS A 342 15.33 36.84 -7.63
CA LYS A 342 14.29 37.84 -7.96
C LYS A 342 13.05 37.20 -8.57
N GLU A 343 13.21 36.12 -9.32
CA GLU A 343 12.11 35.32 -9.89
C GLU A 343 11.20 34.66 -8.83
N ILE A 344 11.79 34.16 -7.73
CA ILE A 344 11.04 33.61 -6.59
C ILE A 344 10.25 34.71 -5.90
N LEU A 345 10.90 35.84 -5.64
CA LEU A 345 10.25 37.01 -5.05
C LEU A 345 9.12 37.54 -5.92
N ILE A 346 9.30 37.61 -7.24
CA ILE A 346 8.25 38.02 -8.19
C ILE A 346 7.08 37.03 -8.18
N THR A 347 7.37 35.73 -8.15
CA THR A 347 6.31 34.69 -8.15
C THR A 347 5.54 34.67 -6.83
N LEU A 348 6.25 34.75 -5.70
CA LEU A 348 5.65 34.91 -4.36
C LEU A 348 4.86 36.21 -4.26
N GLN A 349 5.38 37.33 -4.78
CA GLN A 349 4.69 38.62 -4.83
C GLN A 349 3.40 38.57 -5.66
N ARG A 350 3.29 37.66 -6.63
CA ARG A 350 2.05 37.44 -7.38
C ARG A 350 1.01 36.63 -6.60
N CYS A 351 1.44 35.72 -5.74
CA CYS A 351 0.57 34.85 -4.92
C CYS A 351 0.19 35.48 -3.56
N LEU A 352 1.06 36.31 -2.99
CA LEU A 352 0.89 36.99 -1.69
C LEU A 352 -0.35 37.90 -1.60
N PRO A 353 -0.75 38.66 -2.65
CA PRO A 353 -1.99 39.43 -2.62
C PRO A 353 -3.22 38.55 -2.41
N GLY A 354 -3.28 37.37 -3.05
CA GLY A 354 -4.37 36.40 -2.85
C GLY A 354 -4.40 35.85 -1.42
N TYR A 355 -3.22 35.58 -0.85
CA TYR A 355 -3.09 35.22 0.57
C TYR A 355 -3.60 36.32 1.50
N LEU A 356 -3.15 37.57 1.31
CA LEU A 356 -3.52 38.71 2.14
C LEU A 356 -5.00 39.08 2.02
N ILE A 357 -5.60 38.96 0.84
CA ILE A 357 -7.03 39.16 0.62
C ILE A 357 -7.86 38.06 1.30
N ASN A 358 -7.43 36.80 1.24
CA ASN A 358 -8.11 35.70 1.93
C ASN A 358 -8.01 35.84 3.46
N VAL A 359 -6.86 36.28 3.99
CA VAL A 359 -6.70 36.56 5.43
C VAL A 359 -7.54 37.75 5.89
N ALA A 360 -7.68 38.80 5.06
CA ALA A 360 -8.45 40.00 5.40
C ALA A 360 -9.97 39.86 5.18
N SER A 361 -10.42 38.79 4.49
CA SER A 361 -11.83 38.51 4.22
C SER A 361 -12.43 37.41 5.12
N MET A 362 -11.62 36.83 6.01
CA MET A 362 -12.04 36.07 7.19
C MET A 362 -12.10 37.00 8.41
#